data_AF-A0A9Q4BME2-F1
#
_entry.id   AF-A0A9Q4BME2-F1
#
_cell.length_a   1.000
_cell.length_b   1.000
_cell.length_c   1.000
_cell.angle_alpha   90.00
_cell.angle_beta   90.00
_cell.angle_gamma   90.00
#
_symmetry.space_group_name_H-M   'P 1'
#
loop_
_entity.id
_entity.type
_entity.pdbx_description
1 polymer ?
#
loop_
_entity_poly.entity_id
_entity_poly.type
_entity_poly.pdbx_seq_one_letter_code
_entity_poly.pdbx_strand_id
1 'polypeptide(L)' 'MKKPNKILAAGLFIVGVTFFLKRSKSGLPDLWEDILLGVGLCLELLGIFTIIYDMSKLKDRKEKVFGRFRKKES' A
#
# COMPACT_ATOMS: atom_id res chain seq x y z
N MET A 1 -3.31 19.93 -2.81
CA MET A 1 -4.13 18.72 -2.63
C MET A 1 -3.20 17.51 -2.63
N LYS A 2 -3.07 16.78 -1.50
CA LYS A 2 -2.27 15.54 -1.44
C LYS A 2 -2.89 14.52 -2.39
N LYS A 3 -2.11 13.95 -3.31
CA LYS A 3 -2.60 12.96 -4.28
C LYS A 3 -3.25 11.80 -3.50
N PRO A 4 -4.44 11.33 -3.90
CA PRO A 4 -5.06 10.17 -3.27
C PRO A 4 -4.13 8.98 -3.46
N ASN A 5 -3.67 8.40 -2.35
CA ASN A 5 -2.78 7.26 -2.39
C ASN A 5 -3.61 6.02 -2.72
N LYS A 6 -3.50 5.57 -3.98
CA LYS A 6 -4.23 4.41 -4.52
C LYS A 6 -4.05 3.14 -3.67
N ILE A 7 -2.92 3.03 -2.98
CA ILE A 7 -2.59 1.94 -2.05
C ILE A 7 -3.53 1.92 -0.84
N LEU A 8 -3.81 3.10 -0.27
CA LEU A 8 -4.69 3.23 0.89
C LEU A 8 -6.15 2.92 0.51
N ALA A 9 -6.58 3.37 -0.66
CA ALA A 9 -7.88 3.03 -1.21
C ALA A 9 -8.03 1.52 -1.48
N ALA A 10 -6.98 0.86 -1.97
CA ALA A 10 -6.97 -0.58 -2.20
C ALA A 10 -7.03 -1.38 -0.88
N GLY A 11 -6.28 -0.96 0.15
CA GLY A 11 -6.33 -1.58 1.48
C GLY A 11 -7.73 -1.51 2.10
N LEU A 12 -8.32 -0.30 2.10
CA LEU A 12 -9.67 -0.09 2.62
C LEU A 12 -10.73 -0.89 1.85
N PHE A 13 -10.58 -1.02 0.53
CA PHE A 13 -11.46 -1.83 -0.30
C PHE A 13 -11.40 -3.31 0.07
N ILE A 14 -10.19 -3.86 0.27
CA ILE A 14 -10.00 -5.26 0.68
C ILE A 14 -10.62 -5.52 2.05
N VAL A 15 -10.38 -4.64 3.03
CA VAL A 15 -10.99 -4.77 4.37
C VAL A 15 -12.51 -4.68 4.29
N GLY A 16 -13.05 -3.75 3.50
CA GLY A 16 -14.48 -3.60 3.28
C GLY A 16 -15.14 -4.83 2.65
N VAL A 17 -14.54 -5.40 1.61
CA VAL A 17 -15.02 -6.62 0.96
C VAL A 17 -14.97 -7.81 1.93
N THR A 18 -13.89 -7.93 2.71
CA THR A 18 -13.76 -8.99 3.73
C THR A 18 -14.84 -8.90 4.79
N PHE A 19 -15.10 -7.69 5.30
CA PHE A 19 -16.16 -7.44 6.28
C PHE A 19 -17.55 -7.70 5.71
N PHE A 20 -17.78 -7.33 4.45
CA PHE A 20 -19.03 -7.60 3.75
C PHE A 20 -19.28 -9.10 3.55
N LEU A 21 -18.23 -9.84 3.17
CA LEU A 21 -18.29 -11.29 3.02
C LEU A 21 -18.54 -11.98 4.37
N LYS A 22 -17.84 -11.55 5.44
CA LYS A 22 -18.07 -12.03 6.82
C LYS A 22 -19.51 -11.81 7.26
N ARG A 23 -20.06 -10.62 6.98
CA ARG A 23 -21.45 -10.29 7.32
C ARG A 23 -22.48 -11.06 6.48
N SER A 24 -22.13 -11.43 5.26
CA SER A 24 -23.02 -12.18 4.37
C SER A 24 -23.19 -13.66 4.76
N LYS A 25 -22.57 -14.12 5.87
CA LYS A 25 -22.54 -15.54 6.30
C LYS A 25 -22.10 -16.50 5.19
N SER A 26 -21.48 -15.98 4.13
CA SER A 26 -20.74 -16.78 3.17
C SER A 26 -19.56 -17.31 3.97
N GLY A 27 -19.61 -18.58 4.36
CA GLY A 27 -18.59 -19.22 5.20
C GLY A 27 -17.26 -19.25 4.47
N LEU A 28 -16.57 -18.11 4.42
CA LEU A 28 -15.18 -18.09 4.04
C LEU A 28 -14.44 -18.93 5.08
N PRO A 29 -13.56 -19.82 4.63
CA PRO A 29 -12.71 -20.54 5.56
C PRO A 29 -11.95 -19.53 6.41
N ASP A 30 -11.90 -19.74 7.73
CA ASP A 30 -11.20 -18.89 8.71
C ASP A 30 -9.82 -18.42 8.20
N LEU A 31 -9.11 -19.33 7.55
CA LEU A 31 -7.80 -19.11 6.94
C LEU A 31 -7.78 -17.96 5.92
N TRP A 32 -8.82 -17.81 5.10
CA TRP A 32 -8.92 -16.72 4.13
C TRP A 32 -9.33 -15.40 4.76
N GLU A 33 -10.13 -15.44 5.83
CA GLU A 33 -10.51 -14.23 6.56
C GLU A 33 -9.30 -13.57 7.21
N ASP A 34 -8.49 -14.36 7.91
CA ASP A 34 -7.28 -13.89 8.58
C ASP A 34 -6.22 -13.38 7.58
N ILE A 35 -6.06 -14.09 6.44
CA ILE A 35 -5.16 -13.66 5.37
C ILE A 35 -5.63 -12.35 4.74
N LEU A 36 -6.92 -12.21 4.39
CA LEU A 36 -7.41 -10.98 3.76
C LEU A 36 -7.34 -9.78 4.72
N LEU A 37 -7.67 -9.98 5.99
CA LEU A 37 -7.54 -8.94 7.02
C LEU A 37 -6.07 -8.56 7.21
N GLY A 38 -5.17 -9.53 7.32
CA GLY A 38 -3.73 -9.30 7.47
C GLY A 38 -3.14 -8.56 6.26
N VAL A 39 -3.46 -8.99 5.04
CA VAL A 39 -3.01 -8.34 3.80
C VAL A 39 -3.58 -6.93 3.67
N GLY A 40 -4.88 -6.75 3.95
CA GLY A 40 -5.54 -5.45 3.92
C GLY A 40 -4.89 -4.46 4.91
N LEU A 41 -4.65 -4.91 6.14
CA LEU A 41 -4.00 -4.13 7.18
C LEU A 41 -2.54 -3.78 6.82
N CYS A 42 -1.78 -4.74 6.30
CA CYS A 42 -0.42 -4.50 5.80
C CYS A 42 -0.41 -3.47 4.67
N LEU A 43 -1.34 -3.55 3.72
CA LEU A 43 -1.43 -2.59 2.62
C LEU A 43 -1.78 -1.18 3.12
N GLU A 44 -2.69 -1.08 4.07
CA GLU A 44 -3.10 0.19 4.68
C GLU A 44 -1.93 0.82 5.45
N LEU A 45 -1.22 0.02 6.24
CA LEU A 45 -0.03 0.45 6.97
C LEU A 45 1.09 0.91 6.03
N LEU A 46 1.31 0.19 4.93
CA LEU A 46 2.29 0.57 3.90
C LEU A 46 1.86 1.85 3.17
N GLY A 47 0.56 2.02 2.94
CA GLY A 47 -0.04 3.24 2.41
C GLY A 47 0.16 4.44 3.34
N ILE A 48 -0.10 4.28 4.63
CA ILE A 48 0.15 5.30 5.68
C ILE A 48 1.64 5.62 5.75
N PHE A 49 2.50 4.59 5.77
CA PHE A 49 3.95 4.77 5.77
C PHE A 49 4.42 5.52 4.54
N THR A 50 3.81 5.29 3.37
CA THR A 50 4.10 6.01 2.13
C THR A 50 3.66 7.50 2.21
N ILE A 51 2.58 7.81 2.94
CA ILE A 51 2.12 9.20 3.15
C ILE A 51 3.00 9.92 4.17
N ILE A 52 3.32 9.27 5.28
CA ILE A 52 4.10 9.83 6.39
C ILE A 52 5.58 9.95 5.96
N TYR A 53 6.12 8.87 5.40
CA TYR A 53 7.46 8.78 4.85
C TYR A 53 7.41 9.25 3.40
N ASP A 54 7.20 10.55 3.24
CA ASP A 54 7.02 11.25 1.98
C ASP A 54 7.92 10.68 0.87
N MET A 55 7.30 9.92 -0.04
CA MET A 55 7.94 9.32 -1.21
C MET A 55 8.69 10.35 -2.08
N SER A 56 8.46 11.66 -1.92
CA SER A 56 9.25 12.67 -2.65
C SER A 56 10.70 12.65 -2.20
N LYS A 57 11.02 12.40 -0.92
CA LYS A 57 12.42 12.23 -0.49
C LYS A 57 13.06 10.97 -1.07
N LEU A 58 12.29 9.88 -1.21
CA LEU A 58 12.79 8.64 -1.80
C LEU A 58 12.94 8.74 -3.32
N LYS A 59 12.00 9.41 -3.99
CA LYS A 59 12.03 9.67 -5.43
C LYS A 59 13.17 10.63 -5.79
N ASP A 60 13.31 11.73 -5.05
CA ASP A 60 14.39 12.71 -5.24
C ASP A 60 15.77 12.10 -4.96
N ARG A 61 15.90 11.25 -3.91
CA ARG A 61 17.13 10.47 -3.71
C ARG A 61 17.40 9.49 -4.83
N LYS A 62 16.39 8.74 -5.31
CA LYS A 62 16.57 7.80 -6.43
C LYS A 62 17.05 8.55 -7.69
N GLU A 63 16.41 9.66 -8.03
CA GLU A 63 16.77 10.48 -9.19
C GLU A 63 18.17 11.09 -9.06
N LYS A 64 18.55 11.57 -7.87
CA LYS A 64 19.89 12.11 -7.58
C LYS A 64 20.99 11.04 -7.57
N VAL A 65 20.67 9.80 -7.21
CA VAL A 65 21.60 8.66 -7.29
C VAL A 65 21.76 8.21 -8.75
N PHE A 66 20.66 8.00 -9.47
CA PHE A 66 20.70 7.57 -10.87
C PHE A 66 21.33 8.62 -11.80
N GLY A 67 21.04 9.90 -11.57
CA GLY A 67 21.66 11.01 -12.30
C GLY A 67 23.17 11.13 -12.05
N ARG A 68 23.64 10.76 -10.84
CA ARG A 68 25.08 10.72 -10.54
C ARG A 68 25.79 9.52 -11.17
N PHE A 69 25.12 8.37 -11.32
CA PHE A 69 25.66 7.25 -12.07
C PHE A 69 25.82 7.59 -13.56
N ARG A 70 24.81 8.20 -14.18
CA ARG A 70 24.85 8.59 -15.60
C ARG A 70 25.92 9.65 -15.92
N LYS A 71 26.28 10.52 -14.96
CA LYS A 71 27.35 11.52 -15.12
C LYS A 71 28.77 10.96 -14.96
N LYS A 72 28.92 9.72 -14.51
CA LYS A 72 30.22 9.07 -14.30
C LYS A 72 30.67 8.22 -15.50
N GLU A 73 29.77 8.00 -16.45
CA GLU A 73 30.00 7.25 -17.71
C GLU A 73 30.11 8.16 -18.94
N SER A 74 30.15 9.49 -18.77
CA SER A 74 30.35 10.48 -19.84
C SER A 74 31.55 11.35 -19.54
#